data_AF-A0ABD7U6H1-F1
#
_entry.id   AF-A0ABD7U6H1-F1
#
_cell.length_a   1.000
_cell.length_b   1.000
_cell.length_c   1.000
_cell.angle_alpha   90.00
_cell.angle_beta   90.00
_cell.angle_gamma   90.00
#
_symmetry.space_group_name_H-M   'P 1'
#
loop_
_entity.id
_entity.type
_entity.pdbx_description
1 polymer ?
#
loop_
_entity_poly.entity_id
_entity_poly.type
_entity_poly.pdbx_seq_one_letter_code
_entity_poly.pdbx_strand_id
1 'polypeptide(L)'
;MILTLLSLLAFASYVGVMIYKTKGIPYSISDTYYILSNRYWFGICMILPSLLLLPAALDASTENSQFLIFLSVVGMIVLGVSPNFRGAHKKAHIAGAVMSLVFSQLWVGCNSWYWLLLWAAFLIYAITFVVNNWSGNLIWDLTACKSMFWIEVISLLTVYLTCIV
;
A
#
# COMPACT_ATOMS: atom_id res chain seq x y z
N MET A 1 -18.48 6.07 4.78
CA MET A 1 -17.68 7.01 5.60
C MET A 1 -17.16 6.43 6.93
N ILE A 2 -18.00 5.96 7.87
CA ILE A 2 -17.50 5.45 9.17
C ILE A 2 -16.50 4.29 9.00
N LEU A 3 -16.83 3.28 8.19
CA LEU A 3 -15.95 2.14 7.93
C LEU A 3 -14.62 2.56 7.25
N THR A 4 -14.69 3.52 6.33
CA THR A 4 -13.51 4.14 5.70
C THR A 4 -12.57 4.74 6.73
N LEU A 5 -13.10 5.52 7.68
CA LEU A 5 -12.32 6.16 8.74
C LEU A 5 -11.75 5.14 9.72
N LEU A 6 -12.52 4.11 10.11
CA LEU A 6 -12.02 3.03 10.96
C LEU A 6 -10.89 2.24 10.29
N SER A 7 -11.06 1.93 9.00
CA SER A 7 -10.03 1.27 8.19
C SER A 7 -8.75 2.12 8.11
N LEU A 8 -8.90 3.42 7.79
CA LEU A 8 -7.79 4.36 7.72
C LEU A 8 -7.06 4.47 9.07
N LEU A 9 -7.80 4.60 10.18
CA LEU A 9 -7.21 4.68 11.53
C LEU A 9 -6.48 3.39 11.89
N ALA A 10 -7.05 2.22 11.59
CA ALA A 10 -6.40 0.93 11.84
C ALA A 10 -5.09 0.80 11.04
N PHE A 11 -5.10 1.20 9.77
CA PHE A 11 -3.91 1.13 8.92
C PHE A 11 -2.85 2.18 9.30
N ALA A 12 -3.26 3.43 9.53
CA ALA A 12 -2.36 4.52 9.89
C ALA A 12 -1.72 4.29 11.28
N SER A 13 -2.50 3.80 12.26
CA SER A 13 -1.95 3.44 13.57
C SER A 13 -0.92 2.31 13.46
N TYR A 14 -1.19 1.28 12.65
CA TYR A 14 -0.23 0.22 12.38
C TYR A 14 1.08 0.75 11.79
N VAL A 15 1.00 1.53 10.71
CA VAL A 15 2.18 2.12 10.06
C VAL A 15 2.94 3.04 11.02
N GLY A 16 2.22 3.89 11.76
CA GLY A 16 2.81 4.79 12.76
C GLY A 16 3.54 4.07 13.88
N VAL A 17 2.94 3.01 14.43
CA VAL A 17 3.58 2.14 15.42
C VAL A 17 4.84 1.48 14.85
N MET A 18 4.79 1.01 13.60
CA MET A 18 5.95 0.38 12.98
C MET A 18 7.09 1.39 12.77
N ILE A 19 6.82 2.59 12.26
CA ILE A 19 7.82 3.66 12.12
C ILE A 19 8.49 4.00 13.46
N TYR A 20 7.69 4.10 14.53
CA TYR A 20 8.20 4.35 15.87
C TYR A 20 9.12 3.21 16.34
N LYS A 21 8.71 1.95 16.16
CA LYS A 21 9.51 0.78 16.54
C LYS A 21 10.79 0.63 15.73
N THR A 22 10.78 1.00 14.44
CA THR A 22 11.98 0.97 13.58
C THR A 22 12.88 2.19 13.73
N LYS A 23 12.50 3.19 14.55
CA LYS A 23 13.20 4.48 14.69
C LYS A 23 13.42 5.18 13.33
N GLY A 24 12.46 5.04 12.43
CA GLY A 24 12.56 5.54 11.06
C GLY A 24 11.64 4.79 10.10
N ILE A 25 11.63 5.23 8.84
CA ILE A 25 10.80 4.64 7.80
C ILE A 25 11.37 3.27 7.39
N PRO A 26 10.59 2.18 7.48
CA PRO A 26 11.04 0.85 7.05
C PRO A 26 11.24 0.80 5.52
N TYR A 27 11.87 -0.26 5.03
CA TYR A 27 12.05 -0.43 3.57
C TYR A 27 10.71 -0.50 2.82
N SER A 28 9.75 -1.24 3.39
CA SER A 28 8.35 -1.29 2.97
C SER A 28 7.47 -1.60 4.19
N ILE A 29 6.18 -1.34 4.09
CA ILE A 29 5.15 -1.81 5.03
C ILE A 29 5.20 -3.33 5.11
N SER A 30 5.36 -4.02 3.98
CA SER A 30 5.53 -5.48 3.95
C SER A 30 6.72 -5.96 4.77
N ASP A 31 7.84 -5.23 4.76
CA ASP A 31 9.06 -5.58 5.51
C ASP A 31 8.88 -5.58 7.04
N THR A 32 7.87 -4.85 7.53
CA THR A 32 7.55 -4.78 8.97
C THR A 32 7.17 -6.14 9.56
N TYR A 33 6.75 -7.10 8.73
CA TYR A 33 6.55 -8.50 9.12
C TYR A 33 7.77 -9.10 9.83
N TYR A 34 8.99 -8.76 9.39
CA TYR A 34 10.23 -9.29 9.95
C TYR A 34 10.66 -8.61 11.26
N ILE A 35 10.02 -7.49 11.61
CA ILE A 35 10.30 -6.70 12.81
C ILE A 35 9.30 -7.03 13.92
N LEU A 36 8.09 -7.47 13.55
CA LEU A 36 7.03 -7.81 14.50
C LEU A 36 7.36 -9.04 15.34
N SER A 37 7.18 -8.92 16.65
CA SER A 37 7.30 -10.06 17.59
C SER A 37 6.20 -11.10 17.36
N ASN A 38 4.96 -10.65 17.14
CA ASN A 38 3.86 -11.51 16.73
C ASN A 38 3.54 -11.26 15.25
N ARG A 39 3.89 -12.25 14.43
CA ARG A 39 3.86 -12.19 12.97
C ARG A 39 2.44 -12.17 12.37
N TYR A 40 1.43 -12.58 13.13
CA TYR A 40 0.03 -12.55 12.68
C TYR A 40 -0.50 -11.13 12.53
N TRP A 41 0.05 -10.17 13.29
CA TRP A 41 -0.37 -8.76 13.23
C TRP A 41 -0.22 -8.16 11.84
N PHE A 42 0.81 -8.54 11.09
CA PHE A 42 0.96 -8.07 9.71
C PHE A 42 -0.28 -8.43 8.88
N GLY A 43 -0.63 -9.73 8.83
CA GLY A 43 -1.76 -10.21 8.05
C GLY A 43 -3.07 -9.57 8.49
N ILE A 44 -3.32 -9.48 9.81
CA ILE A 44 -4.51 -8.82 10.36
C ILE A 44 -4.57 -7.35 9.91
N CYS A 45 -3.47 -6.61 10.01
CA CYS A 45 -3.43 -5.19 9.64
C CYS A 45 -3.46 -4.93 8.13
N MET A 46 -3.20 -5.92 7.28
CA MET A 46 -3.41 -5.81 5.82
C MET A 46 -4.85 -6.19 5.43
N ILE A 47 -5.37 -7.26 6.02
CA ILE A 47 -6.66 -7.87 5.62
C ILE A 47 -7.84 -7.14 6.26
N LEU A 48 -7.79 -6.87 7.56
CA LEU A 48 -8.93 -6.27 8.25
C LEU A 48 -9.26 -4.87 7.70
N PRO A 49 -8.28 -3.95 7.53
CA PRO A 49 -8.58 -2.65 6.93
C PRO A 49 -9.09 -2.75 5.49
N SER A 50 -8.55 -3.66 4.67
CA SER A 50 -9.03 -3.83 3.28
C SER A 50 -10.46 -4.33 3.22
N LEU A 51 -10.84 -5.28 4.09
CA LEU A 51 -12.23 -5.73 4.22
C LEU A 51 -13.17 -4.65 4.77
N LEU A 52 -12.72 -3.85 5.73
CA LEU A 52 -13.49 -2.71 6.25
C LEU A 52 -13.70 -1.62 5.19
N LEU A 53 -12.72 -1.41 4.31
CA LEU A 53 -12.77 -0.40 3.25
C LEU A 53 -13.68 -0.84 2.09
N LEU A 54 -13.80 -2.15 1.85
CA LEU A 54 -14.49 -2.71 0.69
C LEU A 54 -15.92 -2.17 0.48
N PRO A 55 -16.82 -2.10 1.49
CA PRO A 55 -18.17 -1.57 1.27
C PRO A 55 -18.17 -0.13 0.74
N ALA A 56 -17.39 0.75 1.37
CA ALA A 56 -17.31 2.15 0.95
C ALA A 56 -16.68 2.30 -0.44
N ALA A 57 -15.72 1.44 -0.77
CA ALA A 57 -15.08 1.46 -2.07
C ALA A 57 -16.00 0.88 -3.17
N LEU A 58 -16.85 -0.10 -2.86
CA LEU A 58 -17.91 -0.55 -3.77
C LEU A 58 -18.97 0.54 -4.00
N ASP A 59 -19.35 1.28 -2.95
CA ASP A 59 -20.28 2.42 -3.06
C ASP A 59 -19.70 3.55 -3.92
N ALA A 60 -18.39 3.82 -3.80
CA ALA A 60 -17.68 4.81 -4.62
C ALA A 60 -17.38 4.32 -6.05
N SER A 61 -17.67 3.06 -6.37
CA SER A 61 -17.39 2.48 -7.68
C SER A 61 -18.53 2.73 -8.67
N THR A 62 -18.17 3.04 -9.91
CA THR A 62 -19.07 2.77 -11.06
C THR A 62 -19.26 1.27 -11.27
N GLU A 63 -20.37 0.87 -11.90
CA GLU A 63 -20.67 -0.55 -12.22
C GLU A 63 -19.52 -1.24 -12.96
N ASN A 64 -18.88 -0.53 -13.90
CA ASN A 64 -17.76 -1.04 -14.70
C ASN A 64 -16.42 -1.11 -13.94
N SER A 65 -16.34 -0.63 -12.70
CA SER A 65 -15.09 -0.56 -11.94
C SER A 65 -15.08 -1.38 -10.65
N GLN A 66 -16.25 -1.86 -10.18
CA GLN A 66 -16.36 -2.65 -8.94
C GLN A 66 -15.44 -3.89 -8.91
N PHE A 67 -15.24 -4.54 -10.06
CA PHE A 67 -14.36 -5.70 -10.14
C PHE A 67 -12.89 -5.35 -9.85
N LEU A 68 -12.46 -4.11 -10.14
CA LEU A 68 -11.08 -3.65 -9.89
C LEU A 68 -10.82 -3.58 -8.40
N ILE A 69 -11.71 -2.95 -7.63
CA ILE A 69 -11.53 -2.87 -6.17
C ILE A 69 -11.66 -4.25 -5.52
N PHE A 70 -12.55 -5.10 -6.04
CA PHE A 70 -12.64 -6.49 -5.57
C PHE A 70 -11.31 -7.24 -5.75
N LEU A 71 -10.71 -7.19 -6.95
CA LEU A 71 -9.41 -7.81 -7.22
C LEU A 71 -8.29 -7.19 -6.37
N SER A 72 -8.35 -5.88 -6.11
CA SER A 72 -7.41 -5.22 -5.21
C SER A 72 -7.48 -5.80 -3.79
N VAL A 73 -8.69 -6.00 -3.25
CA VAL A 73 -8.88 -6.59 -1.91
C VAL A 73 -8.45 -8.04 -1.88
N VAL A 74 -8.73 -8.83 -2.93
CA VAL A 74 -8.16 -10.18 -3.06
C VAL A 74 -6.63 -10.13 -3.04
N GLY A 75 -6.01 -9.13 -3.67
CA GLY A 75 -4.56 -8.91 -3.64
C GLY A 75 -4.04 -8.68 -2.23
N MET A 76 -4.72 -7.83 -1.46
CA MET A 76 -4.41 -7.59 -0.04
C MET A 76 -4.55 -8.86 0.81
N ILE A 77 -5.57 -9.68 0.54
CA ILE A 77 -5.74 -10.97 1.22
C ILE A 77 -4.57 -11.90 0.90
N VAL A 78 -4.24 -12.08 -0.38
CA VAL A 78 -3.16 -12.95 -0.82
C VAL A 78 -1.83 -12.52 -0.20
N LEU A 79 -1.46 -11.24 -0.25
CA LEU A 79 -0.19 -10.78 0.35
C LEU A 79 -0.22 -10.87 1.89
N GLY A 80 -1.38 -10.65 2.50
CA GLY A 80 -1.58 -10.70 3.95
C GLY A 80 -1.45 -12.11 4.54
N VAL A 81 -1.97 -13.14 3.84
CA VAL A 81 -1.83 -14.56 4.24
C VAL A 81 -0.48 -15.16 3.85
N SER A 82 0.26 -14.51 2.95
CA SER A 82 1.55 -14.99 2.45
C SER A 82 2.72 -14.04 2.81
N PRO A 83 2.88 -13.61 4.08
CA PRO A 83 3.75 -12.48 4.40
C PRO A 83 5.26 -12.78 4.38
N ASN A 84 5.67 -14.04 4.32
CA ASN A 84 7.09 -14.43 4.28
C ASN A 84 7.70 -14.29 2.87
N PHE A 85 7.79 -13.05 2.38
CA PHE A 85 8.17 -12.75 1.00
C PHE A 85 9.67 -12.86 0.68
N ARG A 86 10.53 -12.98 1.69
CA ARG A 86 11.96 -13.32 1.52
C ARG A 86 12.20 -14.84 1.45
N GLY A 87 11.17 -15.66 1.67
CA GLY A 87 11.27 -17.12 1.71
C GLY A 87 10.19 -17.81 0.89
N ALA A 88 9.53 -18.80 1.50
CA ALA A 88 8.58 -19.71 0.83
C ALA A 88 7.38 -19.00 0.19
N HIS A 89 7.00 -17.82 0.67
CA HIS A 89 5.81 -17.10 0.20
C HIS A 89 6.10 -16.01 -0.84
N LYS A 90 7.36 -15.84 -1.26
CA LYS A 90 7.79 -14.77 -2.18
C LYS A 90 6.87 -14.58 -3.38
N LYS A 91 6.56 -15.66 -4.11
CA LYS A 91 5.75 -15.59 -5.33
C LYS A 91 4.32 -15.14 -5.05
N ALA A 92 3.67 -15.75 -4.05
CA ALA A 92 2.31 -15.42 -3.66
C ALA A 92 2.21 -13.98 -3.15
N HIS A 93 3.16 -13.56 -2.31
CA HIS A 93 3.19 -12.21 -1.76
C HIS A 93 3.33 -11.15 -2.84
N ILE A 94 4.31 -11.33 -3.75
CA ILE A 94 4.53 -10.39 -4.85
C ILE A 94 3.32 -10.36 -5.77
N ALA A 95 2.73 -11.52 -6.09
CA ALA A 95 1.51 -11.56 -6.90
C ALA A 95 0.35 -10.79 -6.23
N GLY A 96 0.13 -10.99 -4.92
CA GLY A 96 -0.88 -10.26 -4.16
C GLY A 96 -0.61 -8.75 -4.10
N ALA A 97 0.65 -8.36 -3.88
CA ALA A 97 1.06 -6.95 -3.83
C ALA A 97 0.89 -6.26 -5.18
N VAL A 98 1.31 -6.88 -6.27
CA VAL A 98 1.11 -6.37 -7.64
C VAL A 98 -0.37 -6.29 -7.97
N MET A 99 -1.15 -7.32 -7.63
CA MET A 99 -2.60 -7.34 -7.85
C MET A 99 -3.29 -6.20 -7.09
N SER A 100 -2.97 -6.04 -5.80
CA SER A 100 -3.48 -4.93 -4.99
C SER A 100 -3.12 -3.57 -5.57
N LEU A 101 -1.84 -3.35 -5.89
CA LEU A 101 -1.35 -2.09 -6.44
C LEU A 101 -2.01 -1.77 -7.79
N VAL A 102 -1.92 -2.66 -8.77
CA VAL A 102 -2.39 -2.36 -10.13
C VAL A 102 -3.89 -2.13 -10.16
N PHE A 103 -4.68 -3.02 -9.55
CA PHE A 103 -6.13 -2.88 -9.62
C PHE A 103 -6.67 -1.73 -8.77
N SER A 104 -6.07 -1.43 -7.61
CA SER A 104 -6.45 -0.22 -6.86
C SER A 104 -6.18 1.05 -7.66
N GLN A 105 -5.04 1.15 -8.34
CA GLN A 105 -4.70 2.39 -9.07
C GLN A 105 -5.54 2.54 -10.35
N LEU A 106 -5.84 1.45 -11.05
CA LEU A 106 -6.82 1.47 -12.15
C LEU A 106 -8.20 1.91 -11.64
N TRP A 107 -8.62 1.38 -10.49
CA TRP A 107 -9.89 1.75 -9.85
C TRP A 107 -9.95 3.24 -9.48
N VAL A 108 -8.89 3.79 -8.88
CA VAL A 108 -8.78 5.24 -8.61
C VAL A 108 -8.85 6.02 -9.92
N GLY A 109 -8.17 5.58 -10.98
CA GLY A 109 -8.24 6.20 -12.30
C GLY A 109 -9.66 6.29 -12.88
N CYS A 110 -10.47 5.25 -12.66
CA CYS A 110 -11.85 5.21 -13.14
C CYS A 110 -12.82 6.09 -12.31
N ASN A 111 -12.58 6.23 -11.00
CA ASN A 111 -13.56 6.85 -10.10
C ASN A 111 -13.14 8.25 -9.59
N SER A 112 -11.85 8.54 -9.46
CA SER A 112 -11.32 9.84 -9.02
C SER A 112 -9.87 10.03 -9.48
N TRP A 113 -9.70 10.18 -10.81
CA TRP A 113 -8.39 10.22 -11.47
C TRP A 113 -7.41 11.26 -10.90
N TYR A 114 -7.91 12.38 -10.38
CA TYR A 114 -7.09 13.48 -9.88
C TYR A 114 -6.28 13.08 -8.64
N TRP A 115 -6.71 12.06 -7.87
CA TRP A 115 -5.90 11.53 -6.78
C TRP A 115 -4.60 10.86 -7.27
N LEU A 116 -4.54 10.41 -8.53
CA LEU A 116 -3.31 9.89 -9.12
C LEU A 116 -2.21 10.96 -9.25
N LEU A 117 -2.53 12.25 -9.15
CA LEU A 117 -1.53 13.33 -9.12
C LEU A 117 -0.58 13.21 -7.90
N LEU A 118 -0.96 12.48 -6.84
CA LEU A 118 -0.06 12.18 -5.72
C LEU A 118 1.15 11.34 -6.15
N TRP A 119 1.05 10.55 -7.23
CA TRP A 119 2.20 9.85 -7.80
C TRP A 119 3.24 10.84 -8.35
N ALA A 120 2.82 11.99 -8.87
CA ALA A 120 3.75 13.01 -9.35
C ALA A 120 4.60 13.56 -8.20
N ALA A 121 4.01 13.77 -7.01
CA ALA A 121 4.76 14.20 -5.83
C ALA A 121 5.84 13.19 -5.43
N PHE A 122 5.53 11.89 -5.49
CA PHE A 122 6.53 10.84 -5.25
C PHE A 122 7.60 10.79 -6.31
N LEU A 123 7.25 10.92 -7.59
CA LEU A 123 8.23 10.94 -8.67
C LEU A 123 9.20 12.11 -8.51
N ILE A 124 8.69 13.31 -8.20
CA ILE A 124 9.53 14.49 -7.93
C ILE A 124 10.47 14.23 -6.75
N TYR A 125 9.94 13.71 -5.64
CA TYR A 125 10.75 13.35 -4.46
C TYR A 125 11.85 12.33 -4.81
N ALA A 126 11.49 11.23 -5.48
CA ALA A 126 12.42 10.17 -5.84
C ALA A 126 13.50 10.65 -6.81
N ILE A 127 13.13 11.41 -7.86
CA ILE A 127 14.08 11.98 -8.82
C ILE A 127 15.02 12.94 -8.10
N THR A 128 14.51 13.85 -7.28
CA THR A 128 15.33 14.81 -6.52
C THR A 128 16.30 14.08 -5.58
N PHE A 129 15.85 13.02 -4.91
CA PHE A 129 16.70 12.20 -4.06
C PHE A 129 17.82 11.53 -4.86
N VAL A 130 17.51 10.88 -5.97
CA VAL A 130 18.49 10.16 -6.82
C VAL A 130 19.51 11.13 -7.40
N VAL A 131 19.07 12.28 -7.92
CA VAL A 131 19.98 13.29 -8.51
C VAL A 131 20.96 13.83 -7.46
N ASN A 132 20.50 14.08 -6.24
CA ASN A 132 21.34 14.66 -5.18
C ASN A 132 22.24 13.63 -4.47
N ASN A 133 21.93 12.34 -4.57
CA ASN A 133 22.62 11.27 -3.82
C ASN A 133 23.13 10.14 -4.73
N TRP A 134 23.35 10.43 -6.02
CA TRP A 134 23.68 9.43 -7.03
C TRP A 134 24.88 8.57 -6.62
N SER A 135 24.65 7.26 -6.46
CA SER A 135 25.69 6.29 -6.11
C SER A 135 26.32 5.57 -7.30
N GLY A 136 25.81 5.82 -8.52
CA GLY A 136 26.13 5.00 -9.70
C GLY A 136 25.20 3.81 -9.88
N ASN A 137 24.29 3.53 -8.93
CA ASN A 137 23.34 2.42 -8.99
C ASN A 137 21.93 2.86 -8.61
N LEU A 138 21.07 2.98 -9.63
CA LEU A 138 19.68 3.42 -9.47
C LEU A 138 18.87 2.56 -8.48
N ILE A 139 19.07 1.23 -8.48
CA ILE A 139 18.34 0.33 -7.57
C ILE A 139 18.72 0.62 -6.13
N TRP A 140 20.01 0.87 -5.88
CA TRP A 140 20.51 1.22 -4.56
C TRP A 140 19.96 2.58 -4.11
N ASP A 141 19.96 3.58 -4.99
CA ASP A 141 19.45 4.92 -4.69
C ASP A 141 17.94 4.91 -4.40
N LEU A 142 17.15 4.17 -5.21
CA LEU A 142 15.72 3.99 -4.96
C LEU A 142 15.44 3.22 -3.66
N THR A 143 16.31 2.27 -3.31
CA THR A 143 16.24 1.54 -2.03
C THR A 143 16.55 2.45 -0.84
N ALA A 144 17.56 3.32 -0.97
CA ALA A 144 17.91 4.32 0.04
C ALA A 144 16.79 5.35 0.24
N CYS A 145 16.11 5.74 -0.85
CA CYS A 145 14.96 6.65 -0.87
C CYS A 145 13.69 6.07 -0.19
N LYS A 146 13.71 4.79 0.19
CA LYS A 146 12.54 4.04 0.73
C LYS A 146 11.37 4.03 -0.26
N SER A 147 11.67 3.90 -1.55
CA SER A 147 10.69 3.98 -2.63
C SER A 147 9.51 3.02 -2.44
N MET A 148 9.78 1.77 -2.04
CA MET A 148 8.72 0.77 -1.88
C MET A 148 7.71 1.16 -0.79
N PHE A 149 8.17 1.68 0.34
CA PHE A 149 7.30 2.20 1.39
C PHE A 149 6.38 3.32 0.88
N TRP A 150 6.94 4.29 0.16
CA TRP A 150 6.15 5.41 -0.37
C TRP A 150 5.16 4.99 -1.46
N ILE A 151 5.54 4.04 -2.31
CA ILE A 151 4.65 3.42 -3.30
C ILE A 151 3.44 2.78 -2.59
N GLU A 152 3.65 1.99 -1.54
CA GLU A 152 2.58 1.37 -0.77
C GLU A 152 1.68 2.42 -0.10
N VAL A 153 2.26 3.44 0.55
CA VAL A 153 1.52 4.51 1.22
C VAL A 153 0.64 5.29 0.24
N ILE A 154 1.19 5.72 -0.90
CA ILE A 154 0.45 6.52 -1.89
C ILE A 154 -0.64 5.68 -2.55
N SER A 155 -0.33 4.43 -2.88
CA SER A 155 -1.32 3.53 -3.47
C SER A 155 -2.55 3.34 -2.58
N LEU A 156 -2.36 3.23 -1.26
CA LEU A 156 -3.45 3.10 -0.31
C LEU A 156 -4.13 4.45 -0.03
N LEU A 157 -3.36 5.53 0.11
CA LEU A 157 -3.88 6.86 0.38
C LEU A 157 -4.85 7.32 -0.72
N THR A 158 -4.52 7.10 -1.99
CA THR A 158 -5.39 7.43 -3.12
C THR A 158 -6.73 6.68 -3.09
N VAL A 159 -6.73 5.41 -2.66
CA VAL A 159 -7.98 4.64 -2.47
C VAL A 159 -8.81 5.25 -1.35
N TYR A 160 -8.22 5.53 -0.18
CA TYR A 160 -8.95 6.15 0.93
C TYR A 160 -9.55 7.49 0.55
N LEU A 161 -8.79 8.34 -0.15
CA LEU A 161 -9.26 9.64 -0.60
C LEU A 161 -10.40 9.52 -1.61
N THR A 162 -10.35 8.52 -2.51
CA THR A 162 -11.45 8.22 -3.43
C THR A 162 -12.72 7.80 -2.68
N CYS A 163 -12.61 7.05 -1.58
CA CYS A 163 -13.77 6.64 -0.78
C CYS A 163 -14.34 7.72 0.16
N ILE A 164 -13.69 8.89 0.27
CA ILE A 164 -14.10 9.99 1.15
C ILE A 164 -14.83 11.10 0.38
N VAL A 165 -14.58 11.21 -0.93
CA VAL A 165 -15.26 12.15 -1.83
C VAL A 165 -16.61 11.60 -2.24
#